data_AF-A0A2H0X930-F1
#
_entry.id   AF-A0A2H0X930-F1
#
_cell.length_a   1.000
_cell.length_b   1.000
_cell.length_c   1.000
_cell.angle_alpha   90.00
_cell.angle_beta   90.00
_cell.angle_gamma   90.00
#
_symmetry.space_group_name_H-M   'P 1'
#
loop_
_entity.id
_entity.type
_entity.pdbx_description
1 polymer ?
#
loop_
_entity_poly.entity_id
_entity_poly.type
_entity_poly.pdbx_seq_one_letter_code
_entity_poly.pdbx_strand_id
1 'polypeptide(L)'
;MGTSSVISNPGKKYPDGTLTLSVGQGQDSCNLDMNSAKGWNWQNLQEKPVTVGGVAGTGLIGKTDYTNGIFYDRKFVLIKGQDNCYTFDYWSYDISQTNTFDQILSTFKFL
;
A
#
# COMPACT_ATOMS: atom_id res chain seq x y z
N MET A 1 15.00 -0.05 6.53
CA MET A 1 15.23 -0.83 5.29
C MET A 1 13.89 -1.37 4.85
N GLY A 2 13.47 -1.14 3.60
CA GLY A 2 12.19 -1.65 3.07
C GLY A 2 12.40 -2.93 2.27
N THR A 3 11.42 -3.84 2.29
CA THR A 3 11.39 -5.05 1.46
C THR A 3 10.27 -4.90 0.43
N SER A 4 10.58 -5.11 -0.85
CA SER A 4 9.61 -5.06 -1.95
C SER A 4 9.49 -6.41 -2.61
N SER A 5 8.30 -6.74 -3.09
CA SER A 5 8.01 -7.94 -3.87
C SER A 5 7.16 -7.59 -5.07
N VAL A 6 7.54 -8.08 -6.25
CA VAL A 6 6.85 -7.83 -7.52
C VAL A 6 6.09 -9.10 -7.90
N ILE A 7 4.79 -8.97 -8.15
CA ILE A 7 3.95 -10.02 -8.73
C ILE A 7 3.93 -9.76 -10.23
N SER A 8 4.53 -10.65 -11.03
CA SER A 8 4.64 -10.44 -12.47
C SER A 8 4.18 -11.67 -13.25
N ASN A 9 3.34 -11.42 -14.26
CA ASN A 9 3.09 -12.35 -15.34
C ASN A 9 4.03 -11.98 -16.51
N PRO A 10 4.95 -12.87 -16.93
CA PRO A 10 5.96 -12.58 -17.94
C PRO A 10 5.39 -12.22 -19.33
N GLY A 11 4.08 -12.44 -19.57
CA GLY A 11 3.41 -12.05 -20.82
C GLY A 11 2.86 -10.62 -20.86
N LYS A 12 2.94 -9.83 -19.78
CA LYS A 12 2.36 -8.47 -19.70
C LYS A 12 3.44 -7.38 -19.75
N LYS A 13 3.08 -6.22 -20.33
CA LYS A 13 3.94 -5.02 -20.41
C LYS A 13 4.26 -4.42 -19.02
N TYR A 14 3.37 -4.61 -18.04
CA TYR A 14 3.52 -4.15 -16.67
C TYR A 14 3.34 -5.33 -15.70
N PRO A 15 4.01 -5.33 -14.53
CA PRO A 15 3.75 -6.33 -13.50
C PRO A 15 2.27 -6.29 -13.08
N ASP A 16 1.75 -7.46 -12.66
CA ASP A 16 0.37 -7.56 -12.21
C ASP A 16 0.14 -6.69 -10.97
N GLY A 17 1.15 -6.62 -10.09
CA GLY A 17 1.19 -5.63 -9.03
C GLY A 17 2.54 -5.64 -8.31
N THR A 18 2.75 -4.63 -7.47
CA THR A 18 3.90 -4.56 -6.57
C THR A 18 3.40 -4.34 -5.17
N LEU A 19 3.98 -5.03 -4.20
CA LEU A 19 3.80 -4.75 -2.79
C LEU A 19 5.14 -4.35 -2.19
N THR A 20 5.17 -3.20 -1.53
CA THR A 20 6.32 -2.75 -0.75
C THR A 20 5.93 -2.59 0.70
N LEU A 21 6.75 -3.17 1.58
CA LEU A 21 6.70 -2.94 3.01
C LEU A 21 7.88 -2.07 3.41
N SER A 22 7.59 -0.93 4.04
CA SER A 22 8.60 -0.10 4.68
C SER A 22 8.36 0.01 6.17
N VAL A 23 9.45 0.08 6.93
CA VAL A 23 9.43 0.26 8.39
C VAL A 23 10.09 1.58 8.73
N GLY A 24 9.33 2.47 9.36
CA GLY A 24 9.80 3.73 9.93
C GLY A 24 10.00 3.61 11.45
N GLN A 25 10.96 4.37 11.99
CA GLN A 25 11.20 4.45 13.43
C GLN A 25 10.81 5.85 13.93
N GLY A 26 10.11 5.89 15.07
CA GLY A 26 9.62 7.12 15.69
C GLY A 26 8.30 7.63 15.09
N GLN A 27 7.41 8.16 15.94
CA GLN A 27 6.05 8.57 15.54
C GLN A 27 5.99 9.64 14.44
N ASP A 28 6.96 10.54 14.39
CA ASP A 28 6.98 11.64 13.42
C ASP A 28 7.18 11.13 11.98
N SER A 29 7.97 10.06 11.81
CA SER A 29 8.16 9.42 10.50
C SER A 29 6.85 8.91 9.90
N CYS A 30 5.93 8.45 10.77
CA CYS A 30 4.66 7.85 10.38
C CYS A 30 3.65 8.88 9.84
N ASN A 31 3.76 10.15 10.26
CA ASN A 31 2.91 11.22 9.75
C ASN A 31 3.40 11.73 8.38
N LEU A 32 4.72 11.79 8.19
CA LEU A 32 5.33 12.21 6.93
C LEU A 32 4.96 11.25 5.77
N ASP A 33 4.98 9.94 6.03
CA ASP A 33 4.64 8.94 5.01
C ASP A 33 3.20 9.06 4.52
N MET A 34 2.24 9.25 5.43
CA MET A 34 0.83 9.42 5.06
C MET A 34 0.59 10.72 4.28
N ASN A 35 1.21 11.83 4.70
CA ASN A 35 1.09 13.11 3.99
C ASN A 35 1.68 13.02 2.58
N SER A 36 2.83 12.35 2.45
CA SER A 36 3.48 12.11 1.16
C SER A 36 2.59 11.28 0.24
N ALA A 37 1.96 10.21 0.76
CA ALA A 37 1.03 9.37 0.00
C ALA A 37 -0.23 10.13 -0.46
N LYS A 38 -0.78 11.02 0.38
CA LYS A 38 -1.91 11.89 0.00
C LYS A 38 -1.57 12.89 -1.12
N GLY A 39 -0.28 13.21 -1.29
CA GLY A 39 0.21 14.09 -2.35
C GLY A 39 0.19 13.48 -3.76
N TRP A 40 -0.09 12.17 -3.91
CA TRP A 40 -0.20 11.54 -5.22
C TRP A 40 -1.47 11.98 -5.98
N ASN A 41 -1.46 11.83 -7.31
CA ASN A 41 -2.62 12.15 -8.15
C ASN A 41 -3.68 11.04 -8.06
N TRP A 42 -4.54 11.12 -7.05
CA TRP A 42 -5.58 10.13 -6.80
C TRP A 42 -6.89 10.39 -7.57
N GLN A 43 -7.52 9.32 -8.01
CA GLN A 43 -8.94 9.28 -8.35
C GLN A 43 -9.71 8.43 -7.34
N ASN A 44 -10.86 8.95 -6.90
CA ASN A 44 -11.75 8.29 -5.94
C ASN A 44 -11.03 7.84 -4.66
N LEU A 45 -10.13 8.69 -4.13
CA LEU A 45 -9.43 8.41 -2.88
C LEU A 45 -10.43 8.26 -1.74
N GLN A 46 -10.33 7.14 -1.04
CA GLN A 46 -11.05 6.84 0.18
C GLN A 46 -10.04 6.58 1.30
N GLU A 47 -10.24 7.24 2.43
CA GLU A 47 -9.56 6.93 3.68
C GLU A 47 -10.48 6.06 4.53
N LYS A 48 -10.01 4.87 4.92
CA LYS A 48 -10.81 3.92 5.69
C LYS A 48 -9.98 3.22 6.76
N PRO A 49 -10.58 2.84 7.90
CA PRO A 49 -9.91 1.98 8.87
C PRO A 49 -9.65 0.61 8.26
N VAL A 50 -8.50 0.04 8.59
CA VAL A 50 -8.09 -1.30 8.16
C VAL A 50 -7.45 -2.06 9.32
N THR A 51 -7.46 -3.39 9.23
CA THR A 51 -6.80 -4.26 10.21
C THR A 51 -5.82 -5.16 9.47
N VAL A 52 -4.56 -5.14 9.89
CA VAL A 52 -3.48 -5.96 9.32
C VAL A 52 -2.93 -6.80 10.46
N GLY A 53 -2.89 -8.13 10.34
CA GLY A 53 -2.38 -8.99 11.41
C GLY A 53 -2.98 -8.76 12.80
N GLY A 54 -4.24 -8.34 12.89
CA GLY A 54 -4.93 -7.99 14.14
C GLY A 54 -4.65 -6.58 14.69
N VAL A 55 -3.79 -5.79 14.04
CA VAL A 55 -3.46 -4.41 14.42
C VAL A 55 -4.24 -3.43 13.56
N ALA A 56 -4.87 -2.45 14.21
CA ALA A 56 -5.61 -1.39 13.53
C ALA A 56 -4.66 -0.40 12.82
N GLY A 57 -5.10 0.14 11.70
CA GLY A 57 -4.45 1.27 11.05
C GLY A 57 -5.34 1.95 10.03
N THR A 58 -4.71 2.75 9.18
CA THR A 58 -5.39 3.63 8.22
C THR A 58 -5.01 3.26 6.81
N GLY A 59 -6.00 3.00 5.96
CA GLY A 59 -5.83 2.72 4.55
C GLY A 59 -6.29 3.89 3.67
N LEU A 60 -5.45 4.28 2.71
CA LEU A 60 -5.79 5.10 1.56
C LEU A 60 -5.99 4.19 0.35
N ILE A 61 -7.16 4.25 -0.26
CA ILE A 61 -7.54 3.37 -1.37
C ILE A 61 -8.12 4.21 -2.49
N GLY A 62 -7.68 3.95 -3.71
CA GLY A 62 -8.21 4.63 -4.88
C GLY A 62 -7.39 4.23 -6.08
N LYS A 63 -7.37 5.09 -7.09
CA LYS A 63 -6.49 4.91 -8.25
C LYS A 63 -5.47 6.01 -8.32
N THR A 64 -4.24 5.73 -8.75
CA THR A 64 -3.21 6.77 -8.95
C THR A 64 -2.73 6.78 -10.39
N ASP A 65 -2.48 7.97 -10.95
CA ASP A 65 -1.84 8.12 -12.27
C ASP A 65 -0.34 7.84 -12.19
N TYR A 66 0.16 6.89 -12.99
CA TYR A 66 1.58 6.59 -13.09
C TYR A 66 2.15 7.13 -14.42
N THR A 67 2.38 8.45 -14.47
CA THR A 67 3.13 9.21 -15.51
C THR A 67 2.77 8.99 -16.99
N ASN A 68 1.77 8.19 -17.31
CA ASN A 68 1.33 7.91 -18.69
C ASN A 68 -0.20 8.07 -18.87
N GLY A 69 -0.87 8.70 -17.91
CA GLY A 69 -2.32 8.91 -17.93
C GLY A 69 -3.12 7.63 -17.63
N ILE A 70 -2.46 6.54 -17.26
CA ILE A 70 -3.11 5.31 -16.85
C ILE A 70 -3.29 5.35 -15.33
N PHE A 71 -4.49 4.99 -14.88
CA PHE A 71 -4.82 4.92 -13.47
C PHE A 71 -4.72 3.47 -12.98
N TYR A 72 -3.96 3.27 -11.92
CA TYR A 72 -3.67 1.97 -11.32
C TYR A 72 -4.40 1.87 -10.00
N ASP A 73 -5.00 0.73 -9.69
CA ASP A 73 -5.56 0.51 -8.36
C ASP A 73 -4.42 0.53 -7.35
N ARG A 74 -4.53 1.40 -6.36
CA ARG A 74 -3.51 1.59 -5.34
C ARG A 74 -4.13 1.53 -3.96
N LYS A 75 -3.43 0.85 -3.06
CA LYS A 75 -3.75 0.78 -1.64
C LYS A 75 -2.49 1.11 -0.86
N PHE A 76 -2.58 2.12 -0.01
CA PHE A 76 -1.53 2.48 0.92
C PHE A 76 -2.06 2.30 2.33
N VAL A 77 -1.43 1.46 3.15
CA VAL A 77 -1.84 1.21 4.53
C VAL A 77 -0.74 1.60 5.48
N LEU A 78 -1.08 2.40 6.48
CA LEU A 78 -0.19 2.75 7.59
C LEU A 78 -0.68 2.09 8.87
N ILE A 79 0.20 1.32 9.50
CA ILE A 79 0.02 0.82 10.87
C ILE A 79 0.99 1.57 11.78
N LYS A 80 0.46 2.19 12.84
CA LYS A 80 1.26 2.91 13.85
C LYS A 80 1.40 2.04 15.10
N GLY A 81 2.63 1.62 15.40
CA GLY A 81 3.00 1.02 16.68
C GLY A 81 3.48 2.07 17.67
N GLN A 82 3.99 1.60 18.81
CA GLN A 82 4.52 2.47 19.87
C GLN A 82 5.79 3.20 19.44
N ASP A 83 6.77 2.47 18.89
CA ASP A 83 8.08 3.01 18.49
C ASP A 83 8.36 2.91 16.99
N ASN A 84 7.51 2.17 16.25
CA ASN A 84 7.69 1.90 14.83
C ASN A 84 6.36 2.10 14.09
N CYS A 85 6.45 2.32 12.78
CA CYS A 85 5.31 2.16 11.89
C CYS A 85 5.66 1.34 10.66
N TYR A 86 4.60 0.76 10.10
CA TYR A 86 4.67 -0.09 8.93
C TYR A 86 3.81 0.54 7.84
N THR A 87 4.40 0.75 6.67
CA THR A 87 3.67 1.19 5.49
C THR A 87 3.66 0.08 4.46
N PHE A 88 2.46 -0.30 4.04
CA PHE A 88 2.21 -1.22 2.94
C PHE A 88 1.75 -0.39 1.76
N ASP A 89 2.56 -0.36 0.72
CA ASP A 89 2.22 0.31 -0.53
C ASP A 89 2.04 -0.72 -1.62
N TYR A 90 0.82 -0.81 -2.14
CA TYR A 90 0.45 -1.71 -3.19
C TYR A 90 -0.13 -0.97 -4.37
N TRP A 91 0.32 -1.31 -5.56
CA TRP A 91 -0.29 -0.88 -6.81
C TRP A 91 -0.42 -2.02 -7.80
N SER A 92 -1.47 -2.00 -8.62
CA SER A 92 -1.79 -3.03 -9.60
C SER A 92 -2.31 -2.44 -10.90
N TYR A 93 -1.94 -3.06 -12.01
CA TYR A 93 -2.54 -2.82 -13.32
C TYR A 93 -3.85 -3.60 -13.51
N ASP A 94 -4.01 -4.70 -12.76
CA ASP A 94 -5.11 -5.64 -12.90
C ASP A 94 -6.08 -5.52 -11.72
N ILE A 95 -7.30 -5.04 -11.98
CA ILE A 95 -8.33 -4.83 -10.94
C ILE A 95 -8.69 -6.12 -10.21
N SER A 96 -8.52 -7.29 -10.85
CA SER A 96 -8.78 -8.59 -10.24
C SER A 96 -7.84 -8.90 -9.07
N GLN A 97 -6.67 -8.24 -9.02
CA GLN A 97 -5.68 -8.42 -7.95
C GLN A 97 -6.00 -7.61 -6.68
N THR A 98 -7.07 -6.82 -6.68
CA THR A 98 -7.51 -6.07 -5.49
C THR A 98 -7.76 -6.99 -4.29
N ASN A 99 -8.31 -8.19 -4.54
CA ASN A 99 -8.55 -9.20 -3.52
C ASN A 99 -7.26 -9.85 -3.01
N THR A 100 -6.25 -9.97 -3.87
CA THR A 100 -4.92 -10.51 -3.53
C THR A 100 -4.26 -9.66 -2.45
N PHE A 101 -4.37 -8.33 -2.53
CA PHE A 101 -3.80 -7.46 -1.51
C PHE A 101 -4.49 -7.61 -0.14
N ASP A 102 -5.83 -7.69 -0.12
CA ASP A 102 -6.56 -7.86 1.14
C ASP A 102 -6.23 -9.22 1.78
N GLN A 103 -6.04 -10.26 0.95
CA GLN A 103 -5.52 -11.55 1.41
C GLN A 103 -4.10 -11.44 1.98
N ILE A 104 -3.16 -10.79 1.29
CA ILE A 104 -1.79 -10.60 1.79
C ILE A 104 -1.81 -9.88 3.14
N LEU A 105 -2.55 -8.78 3.28
CA LEU A 105 -2.68 -8.05 4.55
C LEU A 105 -3.28 -8.92 5.66
N SER A 106 -4.27 -9.75 5.35
CA SER A 106 -4.87 -10.67 6.34
C SER A 106 -3.91 -11.76 6.82
N THR A 107 -2.94 -12.17 5.99
CA THR A 107 -1.94 -13.18 6.36
C THR A 107 -0.75 -12.59 7.10
N PHE A 108 -0.58 -11.26 7.07
CA PHE A 108 0.55 -10.59 7.69
C PHE A 108 0.50 -10.76 9.21
N LYS A 109 1.67 -11.02 9.81
CA LYS A 109 1.84 -11.09 11.26
C LYS A 109 2.99 -10.19 11.66
N PHE A 110 2.74 -9.28 12.59
CA PHE A 110 3.81 -8.54 13.27
C PHE A 110 4.53 -9.51 14.21
N LEU A 111 5.85 -9.58 14.11
CA LEU A 111 6.72 -10.32 15.03
C LEU A 111 7.03 -9.46 16.25
#